data_AF-A0A7M7LWB7-F1
#
_entry.id   AF-A0A7M7LWB7-F1
#
_cell.length_a   1.000
_cell.length_b   1.000
_cell.length_c   1.000
_cell.angle_alpha   90.00
_cell.angle_beta   90.00
_cell.angle_gamma   90.00
#
_symmetry.space_group_name_H-M   'P 1'
#
loop_
_entity.id
_entity.type
_entity.pdbx_description
1 polymer ?
#
loop_
_entity_poly.entity_id
_entity_poly.type
_entity_poly.pdbx_seq_one_letter_code
_entity_poly.pdbx_strand_id
1 'polypeptide(L)'
;MSTYGNTGNEGQRGYGEGNSDVNTYGNRGNEPSRNRDFINIKIFVHPDNKSPVYMQANLKWTLDELHFSLAEKCSLTPGQCHSSCDGLLLSGSRKVWETEIKNDSTVILYEGEGTPTPGVIKNEPSKHTKVKITIILLNGKTRDMEVDLDQKQSCLVKQVSAEIGVHESQIDLMHDGEKLTGSTTLREAKKKIKNGSKMHVVLRVRGGDSQ
;
A
#
# COMPACT_ATOMS: atom_id res chain seq x y z
N MET A 1 -62.75 41.61 42.93
CA MET A 1 -61.94 40.39 42.74
C MET A 1 -61.24 40.46 41.40
N SER A 2 -59.94 40.20 41.42
CA SER A 2 -59.03 39.92 40.30
C SER A 2 -58.54 41.08 39.40
N THR A 3 -57.25 41.29 39.63
CA THR A 3 -56.18 42.15 39.14
C THR A 3 -55.51 41.71 37.83
N TYR A 4 -54.99 42.70 37.07
CA TYR A 4 -53.80 42.76 36.17
C TYR A 4 -53.59 41.63 35.12
N GLY A 5 -53.28 41.86 33.84
CA GLY A 5 -52.62 42.99 33.17
C GLY A 5 -51.47 42.43 32.32
N ASN A 6 -51.70 42.23 31.02
CA ASN A 6 -50.79 41.57 30.07
C ASN A 6 -49.75 42.57 29.52
N THR A 7 -48.46 42.31 29.73
CA THR A 7 -47.32 42.92 29.02
C THR A 7 -47.23 42.29 27.61
N GLY A 8 -46.92 42.95 26.51
CA GLY A 8 -46.15 44.17 26.24
C GLY A 8 -45.23 43.82 25.07
N ASN A 9 -45.62 44.17 23.84
CA ASN A 9 -45.02 43.72 22.58
C ASN A 9 -44.80 44.95 21.68
N GLU A 10 -43.59 45.51 21.64
CA GLU A 10 -43.11 46.58 20.73
C GLU A 10 -41.56 46.48 20.72
N GLY A 11 -40.76 46.68 19.66
CA GLY A 11 -40.92 47.13 18.27
C GLY A 11 -39.52 47.04 17.60
N GLN A 12 -39.42 46.61 16.34
CA GLN A 12 -39.16 47.43 15.13
C GLN A 12 -37.75 48.04 14.93
N ARG A 13 -37.18 47.75 13.74
CA ARG A 13 -36.42 48.61 12.78
C ARG A 13 -35.87 47.69 11.67
N GLY A 14 -35.96 47.90 10.36
CA GLY A 14 -36.44 48.97 9.48
C GLY A 14 -36.19 48.54 8.00
N TYR A 15 -36.90 49.20 7.07
CA TYR A 15 -37.20 48.81 5.69
C TYR A 15 -36.09 49.08 4.64
N GLY A 16 -36.21 48.45 3.46
CA GLY A 16 -35.65 48.96 2.20
C GLY A 16 -35.72 47.98 1.01
N GLU A 17 -36.79 48.07 0.21
CA GLU A 17 -36.83 47.51 -1.16
C GLU A 17 -36.12 48.47 -2.14
N GLY A 18 -35.40 47.92 -3.12
CA GLY A 18 -34.79 48.68 -4.21
C GLY A 18 -34.08 47.77 -5.21
N ASN A 19 -34.76 47.43 -6.30
CA ASN A 19 -34.24 46.64 -7.41
C ASN A 19 -33.62 47.59 -8.46
N SER A 20 -32.35 47.41 -8.84
CA SER A 20 -31.83 47.81 -10.16
C SER A 20 -30.44 47.21 -10.41
N ASP A 21 -30.29 46.72 -11.63
CA ASP A 21 -29.16 45.97 -12.16
C ASP A 21 -27.83 46.73 -12.10
N VAL A 22 -26.82 46.10 -11.48
CA VAL A 22 -25.42 46.28 -11.86
C VAL A 22 -24.80 44.90 -11.99
N ASN A 23 -24.49 44.55 -13.23
CA ASN A 23 -23.56 43.50 -13.62
C ASN A 23 -22.26 43.61 -12.80
N THR A 24 -22.06 42.71 -11.85
CA THR A 24 -20.72 42.35 -11.41
C THR A 24 -20.42 40.97 -11.97
N TYR A 25 -19.79 40.95 -13.15
CA TYR A 25 -19.07 39.77 -13.63
C TYR A 25 -18.01 39.41 -12.59
N GLY A 26 -18.31 38.42 -11.74
CA GLY A 26 -17.41 37.87 -10.74
C GLY A 26 -17.55 36.35 -10.72
N ASN A 27 -16.95 35.70 -11.73
CA ASN A 27 -16.63 34.27 -11.80
C ASN A 27 -17.66 33.27 -11.23
N ARG A 28 -18.47 32.72 -12.15
CA ARG A 28 -18.77 31.28 -12.13
C ARG A 28 -17.43 30.52 -12.06
N GLY A 29 -17.21 29.78 -10.99
CA GLY A 29 -16.09 28.84 -10.94
C GLY A 29 -15.94 28.18 -9.58
N ASN A 30 -16.47 26.96 -9.48
CA ASN A 30 -16.27 26.00 -8.39
C ASN A 30 -17.07 26.21 -7.09
N GLU A 31 -18.35 25.85 -7.11
CA GLU A 31 -18.86 25.03 -6.00
C GLU A 31 -18.00 23.76 -5.96
N PRO A 32 -17.29 23.44 -4.85
CA PRO A 32 -16.60 22.18 -4.74
C PRO A 32 -17.66 21.07 -4.63
N SER A 33 -17.77 20.30 -5.70
CA SER A 33 -18.39 18.99 -5.74
C SER A 33 -18.14 18.25 -4.42
N ARG A 34 -19.21 17.77 -3.77
CA ARG A 34 -19.28 17.10 -2.46
C ARG A 34 -18.42 15.82 -2.29
N ASN A 35 -17.50 15.56 -3.22
CA ASN A 35 -16.71 14.34 -3.34
C ASN A 35 -15.19 14.60 -3.41
N ARG A 36 -14.71 15.77 -2.98
CA ARG A 36 -13.26 16.08 -2.90
C ARG A 36 -12.62 15.71 -1.55
N ASP A 37 -13.43 15.38 -0.55
CA ASP A 37 -12.96 15.13 0.82
C ASP A 37 -12.46 13.70 1.03
N PHE A 38 -12.49 12.84 0.02
CA PHE A 38 -12.10 11.44 0.15
C PHE A 38 -11.03 11.05 -0.86
N ILE A 39 -10.13 10.18 -0.42
CA ILE A 39 -9.08 9.58 -1.25
C ILE A 39 -9.15 8.05 -1.15
N ASN A 40 -8.82 7.36 -2.23
CA ASN A 40 -8.61 5.92 -2.20
C ASN A 40 -7.17 5.62 -1.81
N ILE A 41 -6.98 4.65 -0.92
CA ILE A 41 -5.68 4.23 -0.41
C ILE A 41 -5.52 2.74 -0.66
N LYS A 42 -4.31 2.34 -1.05
CA LYS A 42 -3.87 0.95 -1.19
C LYS A 42 -3.12 0.54 0.06
N ILE A 43 -3.50 -0.57 0.67
CA ILE A 43 -2.97 -1.01 1.95
C ILE A 43 -2.26 -2.35 1.74
N PHE A 44 -1.01 -2.44 2.17
CA PHE A 44 -0.26 -3.68 2.24
C PHE A 44 0.02 -4.01 3.70
N VAL A 45 -0.20 -5.27 4.07
CA VAL A 45 0.13 -5.79 5.40
C VAL A 45 1.44 -6.57 5.30
N HIS A 46 2.46 -6.11 5.99
CA HIS A 46 3.78 -6.73 6.09
C HIS A 46 3.89 -7.56 7.37
N PRO A 47 4.53 -8.76 7.36
CA PRO A 47 5.29 -9.37 6.26
C PRO A 47 4.46 -10.21 5.28
N ASP A 48 3.16 -10.36 5.55
CA ASP A 48 2.29 -11.30 4.86
C ASP A 48 2.16 -11.03 3.34
N ASN A 49 2.46 -9.82 2.87
CA ASN A 49 2.53 -9.42 1.46
C ASN A 49 1.36 -9.92 0.61
N LYS A 50 0.16 -9.95 1.21
CA LYS A 50 -1.11 -10.32 0.57
C LYS A 50 -1.49 -9.31 -0.52
N SER A 51 -2.51 -9.66 -1.31
CA SER A 51 -3.16 -8.72 -2.23
C SER A 51 -3.53 -7.42 -1.52
N PRO A 52 -3.32 -6.25 -2.15
CA PRO A 52 -3.59 -4.97 -1.53
C PRO A 52 -5.07 -4.85 -1.16
N VAL A 53 -5.32 -4.37 0.05
CA VAL A 53 -6.67 -4.00 0.48
C VAL A 53 -6.90 -2.54 0.11
N TYR A 54 -8.08 -2.25 -0.42
CA TYR A 54 -8.45 -0.88 -0.80
C TYR A 54 -9.39 -0.29 0.24
N MET A 55 -9.15 0.97 0.58
CA MET A 55 -10.00 1.72 1.50
C MET A 55 -10.16 3.17 1.03
N GLN A 56 -11.35 3.72 1.22
CA GLN A 56 -11.59 5.15 1.07
C GLN A 56 -11.33 5.82 2.42
N ALA A 57 -10.44 6.82 2.43
CA ALA A 57 -10.11 7.61 3.61
C ALA A 57 -10.61 9.04 3.46
N ASN A 58 -11.06 9.64 4.56
CA ASN A 58 -11.46 11.04 4.58
C ASN A 58 -10.22 11.92 4.81
N LEU A 59 -10.06 12.93 3.97
CA LEU A 59 -9.02 13.94 4.06
C LEU A 59 -9.03 14.69 5.39
N LYS A 60 -10.19 14.85 6.01
CA LYS A 60 -10.38 15.52 7.32
C LYS A 60 -10.05 14.64 8.52
N TRP A 61 -9.75 13.35 8.32
CA TRP A 61 -9.29 12.48 9.41
C TRP A 61 -7.92 12.92 9.93
N THR A 62 -7.67 12.69 11.22
CA THR A 62 -6.32 12.72 11.76
C THR A 62 -5.52 11.50 11.29
N LEU A 63 -4.20 11.55 11.43
CA LEU A 63 -3.35 10.39 11.14
C LEU A 63 -3.66 9.22 12.08
N ASP A 64 -4.01 9.48 13.34
CA ASP A 64 -4.48 8.44 14.26
C ASP A 64 -5.81 7.82 13.77
N GLU A 65 -6.81 8.64 13.43
CA GLU A 65 -8.10 8.15 12.90
C GLU A 65 -7.92 7.31 11.62
N LEU A 66 -7.01 7.74 10.74
CA LEU A 66 -6.61 6.98 9.56
C LEU A 66 -5.96 5.65 9.96
N HIS A 67 -4.99 5.66 10.88
CA HIS A 67 -4.33 4.45 11.38
C HIS A 67 -5.31 3.44 12.00
N PHE A 68 -6.21 3.89 12.87
CA PHE A 68 -7.25 3.06 13.46
C PHE A 68 -8.12 2.39 12.39
N SER A 69 -8.58 3.18 11.41
CA SER A 69 -9.42 2.68 10.32
C SER A 69 -8.68 1.65 9.45
N LEU A 70 -7.39 1.88 9.19
CA LEU A 70 -6.53 0.96 8.44
C LEU A 70 -6.36 -0.38 9.16
N ALA A 71 -6.08 -0.35 10.47
CA ALA A 71 -5.91 -1.53 11.29
C ALA A 71 -7.20 -2.37 11.31
N GLU A 72 -8.35 -1.74 11.58
CA GLU A 72 -9.66 -2.41 11.58
C GLU A 72 -9.98 -3.02 10.20
N LYS A 73 -9.70 -2.29 9.11
CA LYS A 73 -9.93 -2.76 7.74
C LYS A 73 -9.13 -4.01 7.40
N CYS A 74 -7.94 -4.16 8.00
CA CYS A 74 -7.07 -5.32 7.83
C CYS A 74 -7.23 -6.37 8.94
N SER A 75 -8.24 -6.22 9.82
CA SER A 75 -8.49 -7.12 10.96
C SER A 75 -7.29 -7.23 11.92
N LEU A 76 -6.56 -6.13 12.11
CA LEU A 76 -5.46 -6.01 13.06
C LEU A 76 -5.88 -5.16 14.26
N THR A 77 -5.30 -5.45 15.43
CA THR A 77 -5.45 -4.60 16.62
C THR A 77 -4.59 -3.34 16.43
N PRO A 78 -5.15 -2.11 16.52
CA PRO A 78 -4.38 -0.88 16.35
C PRO A 78 -3.13 -0.81 17.25
N GLY A 79 -3.23 -1.24 18.50
CA GLY A 79 -2.10 -1.25 19.44
C GLY A 79 -1.00 -2.29 19.15
N GLN A 80 -1.23 -3.23 18.23
CA GLN A 80 -0.30 -4.28 17.82
C GLN A 80 0.16 -4.12 16.37
N CYS A 81 -0.02 -2.93 15.80
CA CYS A 81 0.45 -2.62 14.47
C CYS A 81 0.87 -1.16 14.36
N HIS A 82 1.63 -0.84 13.32
CA HIS A 82 1.93 0.54 12.96
C HIS A 82 1.76 0.74 11.46
N SER A 83 1.25 1.90 11.05
CA SER A 83 1.10 2.25 9.63
C SER A 83 2.04 3.35 9.22
N SER A 84 2.62 3.23 8.03
CA SER A 84 3.41 4.28 7.39
C SER A 84 3.01 4.48 5.94
N CYS A 85 3.06 5.73 5.46
CA CYS A 85 2.90 6.10 4.06
C CYS A 85 4.13 6.88 3.62
N ASP A 86 4.87 6.41 2.62
CA ASP A 86 6.13 7.03 2.18
C ASP A 86 7.05 7.43 3.35
N GLY A 87 7.03 6.62 4.42
CA GLY A 87 7.94 6.69 5.57
C GLY A 87 7.54 7.72 6.60
N LEU A 88 6.46 8.43 6.32
CA LEU A 88 5.71 9.13 7.35
C LEU A 88 4.95 8.09 8.17
N LEU A 89 5.31 8.00 9.46
CA LEU A 89 4.51 7.27 10.43
C LEU A 89 3.14 7.94 10.54
N LEU A 90 2.07 7.19 10.30
CA LEU A 90 0.71 7.68 10.41
C LEU A 90 0.31 7.65 11.89
N SER A 91 0.67 8.70 12.60
CA SER A 91 0.29 8.91 13.98
C SER A 91 0.21 10.40 14.31
N GLY A 92 -0.62 10.74 15.27
CA GLY A 92 -0.85 12.07 15.78
C GLY A 92 -2.06 12.76 15.15
N SER A 93 -2.22 14.03 15.54
CA SER A 93 -3.40 14.86 15.26
C SER A 93 -3.40 15.55 13.90
N ARG A 94 -2.30 15.47 13.13
CA ARG A 94 -2.21 16.05 11.77
C ARG A 94 -3.31 15.50 10.88
N LYS A 95 -3.88 16.35 10.03
CA LYS A 95 -4.94 15.92 9.11
C LYS A 95 -4.35 15.29 7.86
N VAL A 96 -5.06 14.33 7.26
CA VAL A 96 -4.59 13.64 6.03
C VAL A 96 -4.32 14.65 4.90
N TRP A 97 -5.16 15.67 4.73
CA TRP A 97 -4.94 16.73 3.72
C TRP A 97 -3.70 17.61 3.98
N GLU A 98 -3.17 17.64 5.20
CA GLU A 98 -1.95 18.36 5.56
C GLU A 98 -0.68 17.53 5.28
N THR A 99 -0.83 16.31 4.79
CA THR A 99 0.26 15.38 4.47
C THR A 99 0.41 15.18 2.98
N GLU A 100 1.43 14.42 2.58
CA GLU A 100 1.63 14.04 1.17
C GLU A 100 0.75 12.87 0.71
N ILE A 101 -0.13 12.35 1.58
CA ILE A 101 -1.04 11.25 1.28
C ILE A 101 -2.14 11.74 0.33
N LYS A 102 -2.13 11.18 -0.88
CA LYS A 102 -3.03 11.50 -2.00
C LYS A 102 -3.84 10.28 -2.43
N ASN A 103 -4.74 10.46 -3.40
CA ASN A 103 -5.43 9.34 -4.03
C ASN A 103 -4.43 8.32 -4.61
N ASP A 104 -4.74 7.04 -4.44
CA ASP A 104 -3.91 5.88 -4.79
C ASP A 104 -2.58 5.74 -4.03
N SER A 105 -2.39 6.51 -2.95
CA SER A 105 -1.22 6.35 -2.08
C SER A 105 -1.17 4.95 -1.47
N THR A 106 0.06 4.50 -1.22
CA THR A 106 0.32 3.19 -0.65
C THR A 106 0.70 3.31 0.82
N VAL A 107 -0.07 2.64 1.66
CA VAL A 107 0.17 2.55 3.10
C VAL A 107 0.62 1.14 3.43
N ILE A 108 1.67 1.04 4.23
CA ILE A 108 2.18 -0.23 4.75
C ILE A 108 1.79 -0.33 6.22
N LEU A 109 1.04 -1.38 6.57
CA LEU A 109 0.79 -1.82 7.93
C LEU A 109 1.80 -2.89 8.31
N TYR A 110 2.46 -2.71 9.43
CA TYR A 110 3.36 -3.70 10.01
C TYR A 110 2.71 -4.27 11.26
N GLU A 111 2.66 -5.60 11.34
CA GLU A 111 2.19 -6.31 12.52
C GLU A 111 3.35 -6.47 13.52
N GLY A 112 3.16 -6.04 14.77
CA GLY A 112 4.16 -6.15 15.84
C GLY A 112 3.91 -5.22 17.03
N GLU A 113 4.28 -5.68 18.22
CA GLU A 113 4.29 -4.85 19.44
C GLU A 113 5.59 -4.05 19.54
N GLY A 114 5.49 -2.73 19.42
CA GLY A 114 6.64 -1.82 19.56
C GLY A 114 6.50 -0.56 18.73
N THR A 115 7.04 0.56 19.23
CA THR A 115 7.16 1.78 18.43
C THR A 115 8.20 1.53 17.32
N PRO A 116 7.88 1.77 16.04
CA PRO A 116 8.87 1.62 14.99
C PRO A 116 10.00 2.63 15.24
N THR A 117 11.22 2.14 15.35
CA THR A 117 12.39 3.01 15.50
C THR A 117 12.47 3.89 14.25
N PRO A 118 12.61 5.23 14.36
CA PRO A 118 12.57 6.15 13.21
C PRO A 118 13.58 5.87 12.08
N GLY A 119 14.55 4.96 12.29
CA GLY A 119 15.51 4.51 11.28
C GLY A 119 15.25 3.12 10.66
N VAL A 120 14.19 2.41 11.09
CA VAL A 120 13.90 1.03 10.65
C VAL A 120 12.67 0.96 9.73
N ILE A 121 11.88 2.02 9.61
CA ILE A 121 10.87 2.14 8.56
C ILE A 121 11.61 2.41 7.24
N LYS A 122 12.18 1.34 6.66
CA LYS A 122 12.70 1.39 5.31
C LYS A 122 11.51 1.64 4.40
N ASN A 123 11.38 2.89 4.01
CA ASN A 123 10.75 3.30 2.78
C ASN A 123 11.34 2.52 1.63
N GLU A 124 10.77 1.37 1.34
CA GLU A 124 10.58 1.03 -0.04
C GLU A 124 9.08 0.97 -0.23
N PRO A 125 8.46 2.03 -0.79
CA PRO A 125 7.26 1.79 -1.56
C PRO A 125 7.61 0.63 -2.48
N SER A 126 6.93 -0.51 -2.31
CA SER A 126 6.90 -1.55 -3.33
C SER A 126 6.29 -0.90 -4.56
N LYS A 127 7.13 -0.22 -5.34
CA LYS A 127 7.12 -0.39 -6.77
C LYS A 127 7.26 -1.90 -6.91
N HIS A 128 6.12 -2.61 -6.95
CA HIS A 128 6.01 -3.92 -7.54
C HIS A 128 6.57 -3.74 -8.95
N THR A 129 7.88 -3.83 -9.06
CA THR A 129 8.60 -3.79 -10.30
C THR A 129 8.47 -5.21 -10.74
N LYS A 130 7.26 -5.55 -11.20
CA LYS A 130 7.03 -6.80 -11.87
C LYS A 130 7.99 -6.81 -13.03
N VAL A 131 8.99 -7.67 -12.93
CA VAL A 131 10.00 -7.84 -13.96
C VAL A 131 9.67 -9.13 -14.67
N LYS A 132 9.80 -9.12 -15.99
CA LYS A 132 9.74 -10.34 -16.79
C LYS A 132 11.12 -10.99 -16.71
N ILE A 133 11.20 -12.26 -16.33
CA ILE A 133 12.43 -13.04 -16.36
C ILE A 133 12.24 -14.24 -17.29
N THR A 134 13.34 -14.73 -17.84
CA THR A 134 13.34 -15.92 -18.71
C THR A 134 13.98 -17.08 -17.96
N ILE A 135 13.22 -18.14 -17.73
CA ILE A 135 13.69 -19.39 -17.14
C ILE A 135 14.11 -20.34 -18.26
N ILE A 136 15.31 -20.91 -18.16
CA ILE A 136 15.79 -21.98 -19.02
C ILE A 136 15.64 -23.29 -18.25
N LEU A 137 14.75 -24.14 -18.74
CA LEU A 137 14.43 -25.44 -18.15
C LEU A 137 15.53 -26.47 -18.45
N LEU A 138 15.47 -27.62 -17.75
CA LEU A 138 16.43 -28.72 -17.89
C LEU A 138 16.51 -29.32 -19.30
N ASN A 139 15.42 -29.21 -20.08
CA ASN A 139 15.35 -29.66 -21.47
C ASN A 139 15.85 -28.60 -22.47
N GLY A 140 16.40 -27.48 -21.99
CA GLY A 140 16.88 -26.37 -22.83
C GLY A 140 15.78 -25.44 -23.34
N LYS A 141 14.50 -25.69 -23.06
CA LYS A 141 13.40 -24.78 -23.44
C LYS A 141 13.38 -23.56 -22.53
N THR A 142 13.08 -22.41 -23.11
CA THR A 142 12.89 -21.15 -22.40
C THR A 142 11.41 -20.91 -22.09
N ARG A 143 11.12 -20.42 -20.90
CA ARG A 143 9.80 -19.92 -20.49
C ARG A 143 9.95 -18.53 -19.87
N ASP A 144 9.04 -17.64 -20.23
CA ASP A 144 8.95 -16.33 -19.61
C ASP A 144 8.02 -16.35 -18.39
N MET A 145 8.42 -15.69 -17.31
CA MET A 145 7.63 -15.56 -16.09
C MET A 145 7.71 -14.11 -15.59
N GLU A 146 6.58 -13.61 -15.10
CA GLU A 146 6.51 -12.30 -14.45
C GLU A 146 6.65 -12.51 -12.93
N VAL A 147 7.67 -11.88 -12.35
CA VAL A 147 8.00 -12.04 -10.92
C VAL A 147 8.14 -10.69 -10.26
N ASP A 148 7.82 -10.64 -8.98
CA ASP A 148 8.03 -9.46 -8.16
C ASP A 148 9.42 -9.50 -7.53
N LEU A 149 10.17 -8.39 -7.59
CA LEU A 149 11.51 -8.31 -7.01
C LEU A 149 11.49 -8.48 -5.48
N ASP A 150 10.39 -8.11 -4.83
CA ASP A 150 10.22 -8.25 -3.39
C ASP A 150 9.87 -9.70 -2.98
N GLN A 151 9.55 -10.59 -3.94
CA GLN A 151 9.26 -11.99 -3.67
C GLN A 151 10.53 -12.76 -3.28
N LYS A 152 10.37 -13.74 -2.38
CA LYS A 152 11.45 -14.66 -2.00
C LYS A 152 11.80 -15.59 -3.15
N GLN A 153 13.09 -15.85 -3.34
CA GLN A 153 13.56 -16.80 -4.34
C GLN A 153 12.98 -18.21 -4.15
N SER A 154 12.75 -18.65 -2.91
CA SER A 154 12.12 -19.95 -2.64
C SER A 154 10.75 -20.11 -3.30
N CYS A 155 10.00 -19.01 -3.44
CA CYS A 155 8.71 -19.03 -4.11
C CYS A 155 8.85 -19.23 -5.63
N LEU A 156 9.90 -18.67 -6.25
CA LEU A 156 10.21 -18.91 -7.66
C LEU A 156 10.67 -20.36 -7.90
N VAL A 157 11.50 -20.91 -7.02
CA VAL A 157 11.91 -22.33 -7.09
C VAL A 157 10.68 -23.24 -7.01
N LYS A 158 9.76 -22.96 -6.08
CA LYS A 158 8.51 -23.71 -5.92
C LYS A 158 7.60 -23.65 -7.15
N GLN A 159 7.52 -22.49 -7.80
CA GLN A 159 6.71 -22.34 -9.01
C GLN A 159 7.29 -23.11 -10.19
N VAL A 160 8.61 -23.04 -10.37
CA VAL A 160 9.33 -23.79 -11.41
C VAL A 160 9.31 -25.29 -11.13
N SER A 161 9.47 -25.71 -9.87
CA SER A 161 9.46 -27.12 -9.45
C SER A 161 8.11 -27.78 -9.75
N ALA A 162 7.01 -27.09 -9.45
CA ALA A 162 5.65 -27.54 -9.74
C ALA A 162 5.42 -27.71 -11.25
N GLU A 163 6.04 -26.86 -12.07
CA GLU A 163 5.89 -26.91 -13.53
C GLU A 163 6.64 -28.09 -14.16
N ILE A 164 7.86 -28.36 -13.70
CA ILE A 164 8.69 -29.45 -14.25
C ILE A 164 8.46 -30.80 -13.57
N GLY A 165 7.69 -30.83 -12.47
CA GLY A 165 7.41 -32.04 -11.70
C GLY A 165 8.61 -32.61 -10.93
N VAL A 166 9.61 -31.78 -10.64
CA VAL A 166 10.82 -32.17 -9.90
C VAL A 166 10.79 -31.49 -8.54
N HIS A 167 11.18 -32.19 -7.47
CA HIS A 167 11.11 -31.64 -6.13
C HIS A 167 12.05 -30.43 -5.96
N GLU A 168 11.62 -29.40 -5.22
CA GLU A 168 12.38 -28.16 -4.98
C GLU A 168 13.77 -28.38 -4.37
N SER A 169 13.96 -29.46 -3.61
CA SER A 169 15.28 -29.83 -3.05
C SER A 169 16.24 -30.45 -4.06
N GLN A 170 15.74 -30.84 -5.24
CA GLN A 170 16.48 -31.45 -6.34
C GLN A 170 16.83 -30.45 -7.44
N ILE A 171 16.36 -29.20 -7.33
CA ILE A 171 16.69 -28.14 -8.29
C ILE A 171 17.27 -26.92 -7.60
N ASP A 172 18.07 -26.19 -8.35
CA ASP A 172 18.55 -24.88 -7.96
C ASP A 172 18.35 -23.91 -9.13
N LEU A 173 18.14 -22.63 -8.81
CA LEU A 173 18.11 -21.56 -9.80
C LEU A 173 19.47 -20.89 -9.83
N MET A 174 20.04 -20.75 -11.02
CA MET A 174 21.32 -20.10 -11.26
C MET A 174 21.13 -18.85 -12.10
N HIS A 175 21.72 -17.75 -11.63
CA HIS A 175 21.78 -16.48 -12.35
C HIS A 175 23.23 -16.07 -12.54
N ASP A 176 23.64 -15.85 -13.80
CA ASP A 176 24.98 -15.33 -14.12
C ASP A 176 26.10 -16.17 -13.45
N GLY A 177 25.97 -17.50 -13.49
CA GLY A 177 26.93 -18.43 -12.91
C GLY A 177 26.88 -18.58 -11.38
N GLU A 178 26.02 -17.84 -10.67
CA GLU A 178 25.83 -17.98 -9.24
C GLU A 178 24.50 -18.65 -8.91
N LYS A 179 24.56 -19.62 -8.00
CA LYS A 179 23.37 -20.25 -7.43
C LYS A 179 22.67 -19.25 -6.51
N LEU A 180 21.39 -19.04 -6.74
CA LEU A 180 20.56 -18.25 -5.85
C LEU A 180 20.24 -19.10 -4.59
N THR A 181 20.44 -18.51 -3.40
CA THR A 181 20.14 -19.14 -2.11
C THR A 181 18.83 -18.62 -1.50
N GLY A 182 17.94 -19.55 -1.15
CA GLY A 182 16.51 -19.28 -0.87
C GLY A 182 16.18 -18.42 0.36
N SER A 183 17.16 -17.83 1.02
CA SER A 183 16.98 -16.93 2.17
C SER A 183 16.88 -15.46 1.80
N THR A 184 17.14 -15.08 0.54
CA THR A 184 17.13 -13.67 0.10
C THR A 184 15.97 -13.38 -0.86
N THR A 185 15.46 -12.14 -0.82
CA THR A 185 14.51 -11.64 -1.82
C THR A 185 15.19 -11.48 -3.17
N LEU A 186 14.45 -11.49 -4.28
CA LEU A 186 15.02 -11.30 -5.63
C LEU A 186 15.71 -9.93 -5.77
N ARG A 187 15.29 -8.94 -4.96
CA ARG A 187 15.88 -7.61 -4.86
C ARG A 187 17.19 -7.57 -4.07
N GLU A 188 17.26 -8.32 -2.96
CA GLU A 188 18.43 -8.38 -2.08
C GLU A 188 19.47 -9.40 -2.54
N ALA A 189 19.08 -10.35 -3.40
CA ALA A 189 20.01 -11.21 -4.09
C ALA A 189 21.08 -10.32 -4.74
N LYS A 190 22.35 -10.55 -4.38
CA LYS A 190 23.52 -9.72 -4.72
C LYS A 190 23.64 -9.31 -6.20
N LYS A 191 22.91 -9.97 -7.09
CA LYS A 191 22.88 -9.70 -8.52
C LYS A 191 21.57 -9.02 -8.89
N LYS A 192 21.70 -7.81 -9.45
CA LYS A 192 20.62 -6.96 -9.95
C LYS A 192 19.77 -7.71 -10.98
N ILE A 193 18.76 -8.45 -10.52
CA ILE A 193 17.76 -9.07 -11.40
C ILE A 193 17.02 -7.94 -12.11
N LYS A 194 17.05 -7.96 -13.45
CA LYS A 194 16.44 -6.96 -14.31
C LYS A 194 15.37 -7.61 -15.18
N ASN A 195 14.55 -6.76 -15.78
CA ASN A 195 13.66 -7.20 -16.84
C ASN A 195 14.46 -7.85 -17.98
N GLY A 196 14.07 -9.05 -18.39
CA GLY A 196 14.78 -9.89 -19.36
C GLY A 196 15.95 -10.70 -18.79
N SER A 197 16.19 -10.70 -17.47
CA SER A 197 17.22 -11.54 -16.85
C SER A 197 16.94 -13.03 -17.11
N LYS A 198 17.99 -13.78 -17.45
CA LYS A 198 17.94 -15.22 -17.67
C LYS A 198 18.31 -15.99 -16.41
N MET A 199 17.52 -17.00 -16.08
CA MET A 199 17.72 -17.90 -14.96
C MET A 199 17.81 -19.33 -15.49
N HIS A 200 18.86 -20.05 -15.11
CA HIS A 200 19.04 -21.45 -15.48
C HIS A 200 18.56 -22.35 -14.35
N VAL A 201 17.68 -23.30 -14.67
CA VAL A 201 17.34 -24.38 -13.76
C VAL A 201 18.46 -25.41 -13.85
N VAL A 202 19.06 -25.77 -12.71
CA VAL A 202 20.07 -26.82 -12.61
C VAL A 202 19.59 -27.91 -11.67
N LEU A 203 19.90 -29.17 -11.99
CA LEU A 203 19.64 -30.28 -11.08
C LEU A 203 20.72 -30.34 -10.00
N ARG A 204 20.29 -30.55 -8.77
CA ARG A 204 21.18 -30.93 -7.68
C ARG A 204 21.44 -32.43 -7.80
N VAL A 205 22.64 -32.79 -8.25
CA VAL A 205 23.07 -34.18 -8.28
C VAL A 205 23.27 -34.64 -6.84
N ARG A 206 22.41 -35.53 -6.34
CA ARG A 206 22.73 -36.36 -5.18
C ARG A 206 23.29 -37.66 -5.73
N GLY A 207 24.55 -37.94 -5.42
CA GLY A 207 25.12 -39.28 -5.66
C GLY A 207 24.22 -40.29 -4.96
N GLY A 208 23.86 -41.37 -5.67
CA GLY A 208 23.00 -42.40 -5.12
C GLY A 208 23.62 -42.98 -3.85
N ASP A 209 22.87 -42.99 -2.76
CA ASP A 209 23.08 -43.97 -1.71
C ASP A 209 22.71 -45.33 -2.34
N SER A 210 23.72 -45.98 -2.90
CA SER A 210 23.67 -47.39 -3.23
C SER A 210 23.53 -48.14 -1.90
N GLN A 211 22.34 -48.63 -1.59
CA GLN A 211 22.14 -49.74 -0.66
C GLN A 211 22.29 -51.07 -1.41
#